data_AF-A0A366EPX3-F1
#
_entry.id   AF-A0A366EPX3-F1
#
_cell.length_a   1.000
_cell.length_b   1.000
_cell.length_c   1.000
_cell.angle_alpha   90.00
_cell.angle_beta   90.00
_cell.angle_gamma   90.00
#
_symmetry.space_group_name_H-M   'P 1'
#
loop_
_entity.id
_entity.type
_entity.pdbx_description
1 polymer ?
#
loop_
_entity_poly.entity_id
_entity_poly.type
_entity_poly.pdbx_seq_one_letter_code
_entity_poly.pdbx_strand_id
1 'polypeptide(L)'
;MILYRDNQANFLSPSTVYRIKEKLIKYINLERDLRGYVAGKGWAHSIAHVADTFDELVKNPKLDTEFHPEILKTLWGKVLVSNSVYVHDEDERIINPILEMLERGLDIQKIEELVQYLPIELKSQKEQLENEEYWFLVFNIKTFLKSFYIKINSNSKLLSLQKSIEQCLPKIY
;
A
#
# COMPACT_ATOMS: atom_id res chain seq x y z
N MET A 1 10.08 -15.35 -6.27
CA MET A 1 9.11 -15.38 -5.15
C MET A 1 8.24 -16.64 -5.25
N ILE A 2 7.85 -17.28 -4.14
CA ILE A 2 7.10 -18.55 -4.15
C ILE A 2 5.66 -18.39 -4.65
N LEU A 3 4.97 -17.29 -4.30
CA LEU A 3 3.61 -17.00 -4.76
C LEU A 3 3.56 -16.80 -6.28
N TYR A 4 4.50 -16.04 -6.85
CA TYR A 4 4.65 -15.93 -8.31
C TYR A 4 4.77 -17.30 -9.00
N ARG A 5 5.58 -18.21 -8.43
CA ARG A 5 5.70 -19.57 -8.97
C ARG A 5 4.42 -20.37 -8.80
N ASP A 6 3.71 -20.20 -7.67
CA ASP A 6 2.41 -20.85 -7.45
C ASP A 6 1.33 -20.35 -8.42
N ASN A 7 1.33 -19.05 -8.73
CA ASN A 7 0.43 -18.45 -9.72
C ASN A 7 0.60 -19.08 -11.11
N GLN A 8 1.78 -19.62 -11.42
CA GLN A 8 2.08 -20.30 -12.69
C GLN A 8 1.84 -21.81 -12.64
N ALA A 9 2.30 -22.47 -11.58
CA ALA A 9 2.38 -23.93 -11.50
C ALA A 9 1.35 -24.58 -10.56
N ASN A 10 0.58 -23.78 -9.82
CA ASN A 10 -0.53 -24.20 -8.97
C ASN A 10 -0.18 -25.37 -8.01
N PHE A 11 0.86 -25.22 -7.20
CA PHE A 11 1.41 -26.31 -6.36
C PHE A 11 1.20 -26.12 -4.84
N LEU A 12 0.91 -24.91 -4.37
CA LEU A 12 0.56 -24.64 -2.97
C LEU A 12 -0.90 -25.00 -2.69
N SER A 13 -1.20 -25.50 -1.50
CA SER A 13 -2.59 -25.69 -1.07
C SER A 13 -3.27 -24.34 -0.75
N PRO A 14 -4.60 -24.22 -0.85
CA PRO A 14 -5.33 -23.03 -0.40
C PRO A 14 -5.03 -22.67 1.07
N SER A 15 -4.96 -23.67 1.95
CA SER A 15 -4.56 -23.47 3.36
C SER A 15 -3.17 -22.87 3.52
N THR A 16 -2.24 -23.18 2.61
CA THR A 16 -0.90 -22.57 2.62
C THR A 16 -0.94 -21.12 2.17
N VAL A 17 -1.73 -20.80 1.13
CA VAL A 17 -1.93 -19.42 0.67
C VAL A 17 -2.54 -18.56 1.78
N TYR A 18 -3.57 -19.04 2.47
CA TYR A 18 -4.16 -18.33 3.61
C TYR A 18 -3.16 -18.12 4.75
N ARG A 19 -2.35 -19.13 5.07
CA ARG A 19 -1.29 -18.99 6.08
C ARG A 19 -0.21 -17.98 5.66
N ILE A 20 0.08 -17.87 4.36
CA ILE A 20 1.00 -16.86 3.84
C ILE A 20 0.38 -15.46 4.03
N LYS A 21 -0.89 -15.26 3.69
CA LYS A 21 -1.62 -14.00 3.93
C LYS A 21 -1.49 -13.56 5.39
N GLU A 22 -1.86 -14.42 6.34
CA GLU A 22 -1.78 -14.14 7.78
C GLU A 22 -0.36 -13.76 8.23
N LYS A 23 0.64 -14.51 7.78
CA LYS A 23 2.03 -14.23 8.11
C LYS A 23 2.53 -12.93 7.50
N LEU A 24 2.10 -12.60 6.28
CA LEU A 24 2.53 -11.39 5.59
C LEU A 24 1.93 -10.14 6.25
N ILE A 25 0.63 -10.17 6.58
CA ILE A 25 -0.04 -9.11 7.35
C ILE A 25 0.63 -8.94 8.72
N LYS A 26 0.89 -10.04 9.44
CA LYS A 26 1.59 -9.97 10.72
C LYS A 26 3.00 -9.40 10.58
N TYR A 27 3.76 -9.84 9.59
CA TYR A 27 5.12 -9.40 9.35
C TYR A 27 5.18 -7.90 9.09
N ILE A 28 4.41 -7.40 8.13
CA ILE A 28 4.46 -5.99 7.76
C ILE A 28 4.03 -5.07 8.90
N ASN A 29 3.03 -5.47 9.69
CA ASN A 29 2.60 -4.72 10.86
C ASN A 29 3.66 -4.67 11.97
N LEU A 30 4.55 -5.66 12.04
CA LEU A 30 5.66 -5.71 13.00
C LEU A 30 6.98 -5.14 12.45
N GLU A 31 7.07 -4.90 11.14
CA GLU A 31 8.28 -4.40 10.49
C GLU A 31 8.60 -2.97 10.96
N ARG A 32 9.85 -2.77 11.37
CA ARG A 32 10.39 -1.52 11.90
C ARG A 32 11.53 -0.96 11.05
N ASP A 33 12.20 -1.80 10.27
CA ASP A 33 13.21 -1.36 9.32
C ASP A 33 12.54 -0.94 8.02
N LEU A 34 12.40 0.38 7.86
CA LEU A 34 11.71 1.01 6.73
C LEU A 34 12.70 1.53 5.68
N ARG A 35 13.99 1.25 5.82
CA ARG A 35 15.02 1.77 4.91
C ARG A 35 14.97 1.02 3.59
N GLY A 36 15.07 1.74 2.47
CA GLY A 36 15.25 1.11 1.16
C GLY A 36 16.67 0.58 0.96
N TYR A 37 17.70 1.42 1.12
CA TYR A 37 19.10 1.04 0.96
C TYR A 37 19.93 1.34 2.21
N VAL A 38 20.83 0.42 2.56
CA VAL A 38 21.78 0.57 3.66
C VAL A 38 23.20 0.50 3.12
N ALA A 39 23.94 1.60 3.25
CA ALA A 39 25.32 1.71 2.79
C ALA A 39 26.18 0.56 3.34
N GLY A 40 26.91 -0.11 2.44
CA GLY A 40 27.75 -1.27 2.77
C GLY A 40 27.01 -2.58 3.05
N LYS A 41 25.66 -2.58 3.11
CA LYS A 41 24.83 -3.79 3.33
C LYS A 41 23.90 -4.11 2.16
N GLY A 42 23.58 -3.14 1.32
CA GLY A 42 22.71 -3.32 0.16
C GLY A 42 21.26 -2.92 0.45
N TRP A 43 20.35 -3.47 -0.35
CA TRP A 43 18.91 -3.18 -0.28
C TRP A 43 18.28 -3.88 0.92
N ALA A 44 17.72 -3.10 1.85
CA ALA A 44 16.86 -3.63 2.91
C ALA A 44 15.44 -3.76 2.38
N HIS A 45 14.86 -2.65 1.90
CA HIS A 45 13.68 -2.56 1.03
C HIS A 45 12.48 -3.45 1.42
N SER A 46 12.28 -3.62 2.73
CA SER A 46 11.27 -4.50 3.30
C SER A 46 9.86 -4.16 2.78
N ILE A 47 9.52 -2.87 2.75
CA ILE A 47 8.21 -2.36 2.34
C ILE A 47 7.92 -2.70 0.87
N ALA A 48 8.86 -2.45 -0.04
CA ALA A 48 8.66 -2.79 -1.45
C ALA A 48 8.58 -4.30 -1.66
N HIS A 49 9.47 -5.08 -1.06
CA HIS A 49 9.45 -6.54 -1.22
C HIS A 49 8.15 -7.15 -0.68
N VAL A 50 7.60 -6.60 0.41
CA VAL A 50 6.30 -7.01 0.93
C VAL A 50 5.17 -6.58 0.01
N ALA A 51 5.20 -5.35 -0.52
CA ALA A 51 4.20 -4.90 -1.47
C ALA A 51 4.15 -5.79 -2.72
N ASP A 52 5.30 -6.19 -3.24
CA ASP A 52 5.41 -7.17 -4.33
C ASP A 52 4.84 -8.53 -3.95
N THR A 53 5.04 -8.93 -2.70
CA THR A 53 4.51 -10.20 -2.19
C THR A 53 3.00 -10.15 -2.04
N PHE A 54 2.43 -9.01 -1.62
CA PHE A 54 0.98 -8.79 -1.64
C PHE A 54 0.43 -8.77 -3.07
N ASP A 55 1.15 -8.20 -4.03
CA ASP A 55 0.72 -8.18 -5.44
C ASP A 55 0.58 -9.61 -5.99
N GLU A 56 1.60 -10.45 -5.78
CA GLU A 56 1.52 -11.87 -6.15
C GLU A 56 0.49 -12.65 -5.33
N LEU A 57 0.24 -12.27 -4.07
CA LEU A 57 -0.79 -12.89 -3.23
C LEU A 57 -2.18 -12.60 -3.77
N VAL A 58 -2.47 -11.34 -4.11
CA VAL A 58 -3.75 -10.90 -4.66
C VAL A 58 -3.99 -11.53 -6.04
N LYS A 59 -2.93 -11.76 -6.83
CA LYS A 59 -3.02 -12.48 -8.11
C LYS A 59 -3.42 -13.94 -7.97
N ASN A 60 -3.22 -14.54 -6.79
CA ASN A 60 -3.40 -15.97 -6.60
C ASN A 60 -4.89 -16.35 -6.61
N PRO A 61 -5.32 -17.29 -7.47
CA PRO A 61 -6.73 -17.67 -7.61
C PRO A 61 -7.31 -18.38 -6.37
N LYS A 62 -6.46 -18.77 -5.41
CA LYS A 62 -6.88 -19.41 -4.14
C LYS A 62 -7.09 -18.40 -3.01
N LEU A 63 -6.78 -17.11 -3.24
CA LEU A 63 -7.11 -16.05 -2.29
C LEU A 63 -8.54 -15.58 -2.55
N ASP A 64 -9.38 -15.64 -1.53
CA ASP A 64 -10.72 -15.06 -1.59
C ASP A 64 -10.66 -13.52 -1.56
N THR A 65 -11.44 -12.90 -2.44
CA THR A 65 -11.61 -11.44 -2.52
C THR A 65 -12.14 -10.81 -1.23
N GLU A 66 -12.80 -11.58 -0.36
CA GLU A 66 -13.23 -11.13 0.97
C GLU A 66 -12.07 -10.60 1.84
N PHE A 67 -10.83 -11.04 1.55
CA PHE A 67 -9.63 -10.58 2.26
C PHE A 67 -9.04 -9.27 1.70
N HIS A 68 -9.49 -8.79 0.54
CA HIS A 68 -8.95 -7.55 -0.05
C HIS A 68 -9.07 -6.32 0.87
N PRO A 69 -10.19 -6.08 1.59
CA PRO A 69 -10.27 -4.95 2.51
C PRO A 69 -9.26 -5.02 3.66
N GLU A 70 -8.95 -6.21 4.16
CA GLU A 70 -7.94 -6.42 5.20
C GLU A 70 -6.52 -6.11 4.69
N ILE A 71 -6.21 -6.58 3.47
CA ILE A 71 -4.94 -6.31 2.80
C ILE A 71 -4.80 -4.81 2.48
N LEU A 72 -5.85 -4.17 1.96
CA LEU A 72 -5.90 -2.73 1.70
C LEU A 72 -5.58 -1.94 2.98
N LYS A 73 -6.26 -2.25 4.09
CA LYS A 73 -6.03 -1.58 5.38
C LYS A 73 -4.57 -1.73 5.83
N THR A 74 -4.01 -2.92 5.66
CA THR A 74 -2.62 -3.23 6.02
C THR A 74 -1.62 -2.40 5.21
N LEU A 75 -1.80 -2.35 3.88
CA LEU A 75 -0.97 -1.56 2.97
C LEU A 75 -1.13 -0.06 3.21
N TRP A 76 -2.36 0.40 3.42
CA TRP A 76 -2.67 1.81 3.70
C TRP A 76 -1.97 2.28 4.98
N GLY A 77 -1.90 1.44 6.02
CA GLY A 77 -1.15 1.74 7.23
C GLY A 77 0.34 2.01 6.99
N LYS A 78 0.93 1.46 5.91
CA LYS A 78 2.31 1.76 5.52
C LYS A 78 2.46 3.04 4.73
N VAL A 79 1.41 3.55 4.10
CA VAL A 79 1.41 4.91 3.54
C VAL A 79 1.43 5.96 4.66
N LEU A 80 0.82 5.65 5.80
CA LEU A 80 0.68 6.55 6.96
C LEU A 80 1.88 6.49 7.93
N VAL A 81 3.07 6.18 7.44
CA VAL A 81 4.29 6.14 8.26
C VAL A 81 4.84 7.54 8.48
N SER A 82 5.16 7.86 9.74
CA SER A 82 5.71 9.16 10.16
C SER A 82 7.17 9.12 10.63
N ASN A 83 7.75 7.95 10.88
CA ASN A 83 9.10 7.82 11.44
C ASN A 83 10.19 7.55 10.39
N SER A 84 9.83 7.58 9.10
CA SER A 84 10.77 7.44 7.98
C SER A 84 10.15 8.00 6.70
N VAL A 85 10.99 8.34 5.73
CA VAL A 85 10.58 8.79 4.40
C VAL A 85 10.93 7.71 3.37
N TYR A 86 9.98 7.41 2.50
CA TYR A 86 10.20 6.54 1.35
C TYR A 86 10.85 7.30 0.20
N VAL A 87 11.96 6.75 -0.30
CA VAL A 87 12.82 7.42 -1.30
C VAL A 87 13.32 6.46 -2.39
N HIS A 88 12.89 5.19 -2.36
CA HIS A 88 13.29 4.15 -3.32
C HIS A 88 12.06 3.47 -3.95
N ASP A 89 11.05 4.27 -4.29
CA ASP A 89 9.81 3.87 -4.93
C ASP A 89 8.89 2.97 -4.08
N GLU A 90 9.08 2.92 -2.75
CA GLU A 90 8.21 2.11 -1.89
C GLU A 90 6.72 2.49 -2.05
N ASP A 91 6.44 3.78 -2.26
CA ASP A 91 5.09 4.31 -2.54
C ASP A 91 4.51 3.73 -3.84
N GLU A 92 5.30 3.68 -4.91
CA GLU A 92 4.88 3.09 -6.19
C GLU A 92 4.63 1.59 -6.08
N ARG A 93 5.44 0.89 -5.29
CA ARG A 93 5.32 -0.56 -5.10
C ARG A 93 4.07 -0.90 -4.29
N ILE A 94 3.70 -0.10 -3.28
CA ILE A 94 2.45 -0.26 -2.52
C ILE A 94 1.20 -0.10 -3.40
N ILE A 95 1.24 0.73 -4.44
CA ILE A 95 0.09 0.95 -5.32
C ILE A 95 -0.25 -0.30 -6.15
N ASN A 96 0.75 -1.07 -6.57
CA ASN A 96 0.55 -2.22 -7.45
C ASN A 96 -0.47 -3.26 -6.91
N PRO A 97 -0.34 -3.79 -5.68
CA PRO A 97 -1.34 -4.71 -5.13
C PRO A 97 -2.73 -4.05 -4.95
N ILE A 98 -2.80 -2.74 -4.71
CA ILE A 98 -4.08 -2.03 -4.59
C ILE A 98 -4.81 -1.99 -5.93
N LEU A 99 -4.09 -1.71 -7.02
CA LEU A 99 -4.63 -1.75 -8.38
C LEU A 99 -5.06 -3.17 -8.77
N GLU A 100 -4.27 -4.17 -8.44
CA GLU A 100 -4.65 -5.57 -8.69
C GLU A 100 -5.93 -5.96 -7.94
N MET A 101 -6.09 -5.52 -6.68
CA MET A 101 -7.32 -5.75 -5.92
C MET A 101 -8.53 -5.08 -6.58
N LEU A 102 -8.38 -3.85 -7.11
CA LEU A 102 -9.44 -3.15 -7.85
C LEU A 102 -9.85 -3.91 -9.11
N GLU A 103 -8.89 -4.37 -9.91
CA GLU A 103 -9.17 -5.18 -11.10
C GLU A 103 -9.87 -6.51 -10.75
N ARG A 104 -9.70 -6.99 -9.52
CA ARG A 104 -10.35 -8.21 -8.98
C ARG A 104 -11.61 -7.94 -8.15
N GLY A 105 -12.18 -6.75 -8.25
CA GLY A 105 -13.49 -6.45 -7.67
C GLY A 105 -13.48 -5.91 -6.24
N LEU A 106 -12.34 -5.43 -5.74
CA LEU A 106 -12.36 -4.54 -4.58
C LEU A 106 -13.19 -3.30 -4.92
N ASP A 107 -14.12 -2.95 -4.04
CA ASP A 107 -14.93 -1.74 -4.20
C ASP A 107 -14.05 -0.48 -4.12
N ILE A 108 -14.08 0.31 -5.20
CA ILE A 108 -13.34 1.57 -5.31
C ILE A 108 -13.70 2.57 -4.21
N GLN A 109 -14.95 2.54 -3.72
CA GLN A 109 -15.40 3.43 -2.65
C GLN A 109 -14.56 3.27 -1.39
N LYS A 110 -14.06 2.07 -1.09
CA LYS A 110 -13.19 1.83 0.07
C LYS A 110 -11.90 2.64 0.02
N ILE A 111 -11.34 2.86 -1.17
CA ILE A 111 -10.14 3.66 -1.35
C ILE A 111 -10.49 5.15 -1.36
N GLU A 112 -11.60 5.51 -2.00
CA GLU A 112 -12.09 6.89 -2.02
C GLU A 112 -12.37 7.42 -0.61
N GLU A 113 -13.00 6.62 0.25
CA GLU A 113 -13.23 6.93 1.66
C GLU A 113 -11.91 7.17 2.42
N LEU A 114 -10.92 6.29 2.24
CA LEU A 114 -9.60 6.45 2.85
C LEU A 114 -8.92 7.75 2.41
N VAL A 115 -8.95 8.06 1.11
CA VAL A 115 -8.42 9.30 0.55
C VAL A 115 -9.15 10.52 1.12
N GLN A 116 -10.48 10.51 1.14
CA GLN A 116 -11.28 11.62 1.64
C GLN A 116 -11.09 11.89 3.14
N TYR A 117 -10.74 10.85 3.91
CA TYR A 117 -10.50 10.95 5.34
C TYR A 117 -9.10 11.50 5.70
N LEU A 118 -8.12 11.46 4.77
CA LEU A 118 -6.74 11.89 5.03
C LEU A 118 -6.60 13.29 5.65
N PRO A 119 -7.33 14.34 5.23
CA PRO A 119 -7.19 15.67 5.84
C PRO A 119 -7.59 15.69 7.32
N ILE A 120 -8.57 14.88 7.70
CA ILE A 120 -9.02 14.75 9.09
C ILE A 120 -7.96 14.00 9.91
N GLU A 121 -7.48 12.87 9.38
CA GLU A 121 -6.41 12.09 9.99
C GLU A 121 -5.15 12.93 10.23
N LEU A 122 -4.70 13.67 9.21
CA LEU A 122 -3.52 14.54 9.31
C LEU A 122 -3.68 15.64 10.36
N LYS A 123 -4.86 16.25 10.46
CA LYS A 123 -5.14 17.24 11.50
C LYS A 123 -4.98 16.64 12.90
N SER A 124 -5.49 15.42 13.12
CA SER A 124 -5.33 14.69 14.38
C SER A 124 -3.87 14.33 14.66
N GLN A 125 -3.14 13.84 13.65
CA GLN A 125 -1.74 13.41 13.78
C GLN A 125 -0.81 14.59 14.07
N LYS A 126 -1.11 15.79 13.53
CA LYS A 126 -0.33 17.01 13.78
C LYS A 126 -0.27 17.41 15.26
N GLU A 127 -1.30 17.06 16.03
CA GLU A 127 -1.35 17.33 17.47
C GLU A 127 -0.56 16.30 18.30
N GLN A 128 -0.20 15.15 17.71
CA GLN A 128 0.40 14.00 18.40
C GLN A 128 1.87 13.76 18.01
N LEU A 129 2.26 14.13 16.79
CA LEU A 129 3.58 13.89 16.25
C LEU A 129 4.51 15.08 16.48
N GLU A 130 5.80 14.78 16.58
CA GLU A 130 6.84 15.80 16.48
C GLU A 130 6.83 16.42 15.07
N ASN A 131 7.29 17.67 14.96
CA ASN A 131 7.16 18.43 13.71
C ASN A 131 7.83 17.72 12.51
N GLU A 132 9.02 17.12 12.69
CA GLU A 132 9.71 16.40 11.62
C GLU A 132 8.95 15.13 11.20
N GLU A 133 8.46 14.34 12.16
CA GLU A 133 7.69 13.12 11.90
C GLU A 133 6.37 13.42 11.18
N TYR A 134 5.70 14.52 11.55
CA TYR A 134 4.52 15.01 10.82
C TYR A 134 4.85 15.31 9.36
N TRP A 135 5.98 15.96 9.08
CA TRP A 135 6.37 16.25 7.70
C TRP A 135 6.82 15.01 6.92
N PHE A 136 7.38 14.00 7.58
CA PHE A 136 7.63 12.69 6.95
C PHE A 136 6.33 12.01 6.55
N LEU A 137 5.32 12.01 7.44
CA LEU A 137 3.98 11.50 7.15
C LEU A 137 3.35 12.23 5.95
N VAL A 138 3.37 13.56 5.97
CA VAL A 138 2.84 14.39 4.87
C VAL A 138 3.57 14.09 3.57
N PHE A 139 4.90 13.93 3.60
CA PHE A 139 5.68 13.57 2.42
C PHE A 139 5.24 12.23 1.84
N ASN A 140 5.21 11.17 2.66
CA ASN A 140 4.86 9.82 2.21
C ASN A 140 3.46 9.78 1.60
N ILE A 141 2.46 10.41 2.25
CA ILE A 141 1.10 10.48 1.72
C ILE A 141 1.06 11.24 0.39
N LYS A 142 1.69 12.43 0.30
CA LYS A 142 1.65 13.23 -0.93
C LYS A 142 2.33 12.52 -2.08
N THR A 143 3.47 11.89 -1.85
CA THR A 143 4.19 11.14 -2.88
C THR A 143 3.34 9.95 -3.34
N PHE A 144 2.81 9.15 -2.41
CA PHE A 144 1.89 8.05 -2.73
C PHE A 144 0.69 8.52 -3.55
N LEU A 145 -0.03 9.58 -3.13
CA LEU A 145 -1.20 10.08 -3.87
C LEU A 145 -0.85 10.60 -5.27
N LYS A 146 0.30 11.27 -5.44
CA LYS A 146 0.76 11.71 -6.76
C LYS A 146 1.08 10.53 -7.66
N SER A 147 1.83 9.55 -7.15
CA SER A 147 2.14 8.32 -7.87
C SER A 147 0.88 7.54 -8.24
N PHE A 148 -0.09 7.47 -7.33
CA PHE A 148 -1.37 6.81 -7.56
C PHE A 148 -2.18 7.53 -8.64
N TYR A 149 -2.30 8.86 -8.55
CA TYR A 149 -2.95 9.67 -9.57
C TYR A 149 -2.34 9.45 -10.96
N ILE A 150 -1.01 9.44 -11.08
CA ILE A 150 -0.32 9.22 -12.35
C ILE A 150 -0.62 7.81 -12.89
N LYS A 151 -0.52 6.77 -12.05
CA LYS A 151 -0.74 5.37 -12.46
C LYS A 151 -2.17 5.11 -12.95
N ILE A 152 -3.17 5.82 -12.43
CA ILE A 152 -4.59 5.63 -12.83
C ILE A 152 -5.09 6.62 -13.88
N ASN A 153 -4.30 7.64 -14.26
CA ASN A 153 -4.76 8.75 -15.10
C ASN A 153 -5.31 8.32 -16.47
N SER A 154 -4.87 7.17 -17.01
CA SER A 154 -5.38 6.63 -18.28
C SER A 154 -6.53 5.64 -18.13
N ASN A 155 -6.91 5.28 -16.89
CA ASN A 155 -7.95 4.28 -16.64
C ASN A 155 -9.31 4.95 -16.40
N SER A 156 -10.17 4.92 -17.43
CA SER A 156 -11.52 5.52 -17.38
C SER A 156 -12.44 4.90 -16.32
N LYS A 157 -12.17 3.67 -15.86
CA LYS A 157 -12.93 3.04 -14.78
C LYS A 157 -12.64 3.66 -13.41
N LEU A 158 -11.51 4.35 -13.26
CA LEU A 158 -11.03 4.89 -11.99
C LEU A 158 -11.18 6.42 -11.90
N LEU A 159 -11.99 7.05 -12.77
CA LEU A 159 -12.18 8.49 -12.82
C LEU A 159 -12.70 9.09 -11.50
N SER A 160 -13.55 8.38 -10.76
CA SER A 160 -14.05 8.85 -9.47
C SER A 160 -12.93 8.91 -8.43
N LEU A 161 -12.08 7.89 -8.38
CA LEU A 161 -10.90 7.86 -7.52
C LEU A 161 -9.88 8.93 -7.92
N GLN A 162 -9.66 9.13 -9.23
CA GLN A 162 -8.81 10.21 -9.73
C GLN A 162 -9.27 11.58 -9.20
N LYS A 163 -10.57 11.87 -9.30
CA LYS A 163 -11.17 13.10 -8.76
C LYS A 163 -11.04 13.19 -7.24
N SER A 164 -11.22 12.09 -6.53
CA SER A 164 -11.05 12.04 -5.07
C SER A 164 -9.62 12.44 -4.67
N ILE A 165 -8.61 11.89 -5.36
CA ILE A 165 -7.19 12.21 -5.12
C ILE A 165 -6.90 13.68 -5.47
N GLU A 166 -7.38 14.16 -6.62
CA GLU A 166 -7.21 15.55 -7.07
C GLU A 166 -7.79 16.54 -6.05
N GLN A 167 -8.97 16.25 -5.49
CA GLN A 167 -9.60 17.09 -4.46
C GLN A 167 -8.93 16.99 -3.10
N CYS A 168 -8.27 15.87 -2.79
CA CYS A 168 -7.60 15.64 -1.52
C CYS A 168 -6.22 16.30 -1.47
N LEU A 169 -5.43 16.23 -2.54
CA LEU A 169 -4.04 16.70 -2.58
C LEU A 169 -3.85 18.16 -2.09
N PRO A 170 -4.70 19.14 -2.48
CA PRO A 170 -4.60 20.52 -2.00
C PRO A 170 -4.90 20.69 -0.50
N LYS A 171 -5.57 19.72 0.12
CA LYS A 171 -5.96 19.73 1.54
C LYS A 171 -4.88 19.14 2.46
N ILE A 172 -3.79 18.63 1.89
CA ILE A 172 -2.67 18.00 2.60
C ILE A 172 -1.53 19.03 2.72
N TYR A 173 -1.48 19.72 3.85
CA TYR A 173 -0.49 20.76 4.19
C TYR A 173 -0.27 20.90 5.71
#